data_AF-A0A9N9MRF8-F1
#
_entry.id   AF-A0A9N9MRF8-F1
#
_cell.length_a   1.000
_cell.length_b   1.000
_cell.length_c   1.000
_cell.angle_alpha   90.00
_cell.angle_beta   90.00
_cell.angle_gamma   90.00
#
_symmetry.space_group_name_H-M   'P 1'
#
loop_
_entity.id
_entity.type
_entity.pdbx_description
1 polymer ?
#
loop_
_entity_poly.entity_id
_entity_poly.type
_entity_poly.pdbx_seq_one_letter_code
_entity_poly.pdbx_strand_id
1 'polypeptide(L)'
;MAFAERTLVSRGSIQRPVYKRPRDDKTVDLVNQNVVIDNSRVVPYNAYNLAKYNCHINFEVIGSIKTMKYLHKYLVKGFDSIRVEVDAGNELNEMQRYLNCRYVSLIKAAWRLFEFKMFDRSHTVTLLPVHLPGFRDVFYDEQDDVDEVPAALDKPSKLETFFILKAESPDARDLLYGQIPEYYIWNAGVLDGTNVERPVR
;
A
#
# COMPACT_ATOMS: atom_id res chain seq x y z
N MET A 1 -23.41 -10.91 15.23
CA MET A 1 -23.85 -10.57 13.85
C MET A 1 -25.27 -11.08 13.67
N ALA A 2 -26.13 -10.42 12.90
CA ALA A 2 -27.55 -10.82 12.77
C ALA A 2 -27.74 -12.12 11.98
N PHE A 3 -28.80 -12.86 12.30
CA PHE A 3 -29.27 -14.01 11.51
C PHE A 3 -29.79 -13.56 10.15
N ALA A 4 -29.63 -14.42 9.14
CA ALA A 4 -30.13 -14.14 7.79
C ALA A 4 -30.53 -15.43 7.08
N GLU A 5 -31.78 -15.54 6.63
CA GLU A 5 -32.27 -16.74 5.92
C GLU A 5 -31.69 -16.91 4.51
N ARG A 6 -31.15 -15.84 3.93
CA ARG A 6 -30.59 -15.82 2.58
C ARG A 6 -29.42 -14.86 2.47
N THR A 7 -28.51 -15.13 1.55
CA THR A 7 -27.41 -14.23 1.23
C THR A 7 -27.97 -13.03 0.47
N LEU A 8 -27.74 -11.83 0.99
CA LEU A 8 -28.24 -10.57 0.43
C LEU A 8 -27.13 -9.55 0.35
N VAL A 9 -27.22 -8.63 -0.60
CA VAL A 9 -26.38 -7.43 -0.62
C VAL A 9 -27.14 -6.32 0.07
N SER A 10 -26.54 -5.73 1.12
CA SER A 10 -27.14 -4.61 1.85
C SER A 10 -27.42 -3.42 0.92
N ARG A 11 -28.64 -2.86 0.98
CA ARG A 11 -29.09 -1.73 0.15
C ARG A 11 -28.67 -0.35 0.71
N GLY A 12 -27.50 -0.26 1.33
CA GLY A 12 -26.94 0.99 1.87
C GLY A 12 -25.86 1.61 1.00
N SER A 13 -25.36 2.79 1.39
CA SER A 13 -24.21 3.47 0.76
C SER A 13 -22.92 2.63 0.73
N ILE A 14 -22.81 1.66 1.64
CA ILE A 14 -21.80 0.61 1.64
C ILE A 14 -22.51 -0.73 1.41
N GLN A 15 -22.49 -1.20 0.16
CA GLN A 15 -22.98 -2.53 -0.21
C GLN A 15 -22.05 -3.59 0.38
N ARG A 16 -22.50 -4.26 1.43
CA ARG A 16 -21.81 -5.41 2.03
C ARG A 16 -22.66 -6.67 1.85
N PRO A 17 -22.05 -7.83 1.55
CA PRO A 17 -22.77 -9.09 1.57
C PRO A 17 -23.14 -9.43 3.02
N VAL A 18 -24.42 -9.70 3.24
CA VAL A 18 -24.95 -10.35 4.43
C VAL A 18 -25.14 -11.81 4.05
N TYR A 19 -24.24 -12.67 4.52
CA TYR A 19 -24.30 -14.10 4.21
C TYR A 19 -25.46 -14.79 4.90
N LYS A 20 -26.06 -15.79 4.23
CA LYS A 20 -27.05 -16.68 4.84
C LYS A 20 -26.45 -17.29 6.12
N ARG A 21 -27.15 -17.08 7.23
CA ARG A 21 -26.90 -17.66 8.54
C ARG A 21 -28.24 -18.01 9.20
N PRO A 22 -28.73 -19.24 9.03
CA PRO A 22 -29.87 -19.75 9.76
C PRO A 22 -29.48 -19.93 11.23
N ARG A 23 -30.43 -19.71 12.14
CA ARG A 23 -30.24 -20.10 13.54
C ARG A 23 -30.26 -21.64 13.60
N ASP A 24 -29.27 -22.23 14.26
CA ASP A 24 -29.16 -23.69 14.40
C ASP A 24 -29.56 -24.20 15.80
N ASP A 25 -30.04 -23.29 16.65
CA ASP A 25 -30.45 -23.51 18.05
C ASP A 25 -29.38 -24.19 18.93
N LYS A 26 -28.12 -24.21 18.47
CA LYS A 26 -26.99 -24.72 19.23
C LYS A 26 -26.35 -23.60 20.03
N THR A 27 -26.15 -23.85 21.31
CA THR A 27 -25.46 -22.93 22.21
C THR A 27 -24.30 -23.63 22.90
N VAL A 28 -23.22 -22.89 23.11
CA VAL A 28 -22.06 -23.32 23.88
C VAL A 28 -21.83 -22.30 24.98
N ASP A 29 -21.74 -22.78 26.22
CA ASP A 29 -21.34 -21.96 27.34
C ASP A 29 -19.82 -21.81 27.35
N LEU A 30 -19.35 -20.57 27.23
CA LEU A 30 -17.94 -20.30 27.46
C LEU A 30 -17.64 -20.52 28.94
N VAL A 31 -16.89 -21.58 29.20
CA VAL A 31 -16.39 -21.92 30.54
C VAL A 31 -15.72 -20.67 31.12
N ASN A 32 -16.15 -20.26 32.32
CA ASN A 32 -15.66 -19.11 33.11
C ASN A 32 -16.16 -17.71 32.73
N GLN A 33 -17.17 -17.54 31.86
CA GLN A 33 -17.66 -16.19 31.52
C GLN A 33 -19.17 -15.97 31.67
N ASN A 34 -19.98 -16.99 32.01
CA ASN A 34 -21.46 -16.90 31.98
C ASN A 34 -21.99 -16.32 30.64
N VAL A 35 -21.25 -16.53 29.54
CA VAL A 35 -21.64 -16.09 28.20
C VAL A 35 -22.07 -17.30 27.40
N VAL A 36 -23.37 -17.35 27.09
CA VAL A 36 -23.94 -18.30 26.14
C VAL A 36 -23.64 -17.81 24.73
N ILE A 37 -22.93 -18.62 23.94
CA ILE A 37 -22.62 -18.34 22.55
C ILE A 37 -23.49 -19.18 21.64
N ASP A 38 -24.17 -18.51 20.71
CA ASP A 38 -24.84 -19.12 19.57
C ASP A 38 -24.01 -18.94 18.28
N ASN A 39 -24.46 -19.56 17.19
CA ASN A 39 -23.84 -19.42 15.88
C ASN A 39 -23.92 -17.99 15.30
N SER A 40 -24.60 -17.02 15.96
CA SER A 40 -24.60 -15.60 15.59
C SER A 40 -23.26 -14.91 15.84
N ARG A 41 -22.43 -15.48 16.72
CA ARG A 41 -21.10 -14.98 17.08
C ARG A 41 -19.95 -15.71 16.38
N VAL A 42 -20.26 -16.73 15.59
CA VAL A 42 -19.28 -17.51 14.81
C VAL A 42 -19.25 -17.00 13.36
N VAL A 43 -18.05 -16.85 12.80
CA VAL A 43 -17.89 -16.51 11.37
C VAL A 43 -18.37 -17.71 10.54
N PRO A 44 -19.26 -17.53 9.54
CA PRO A 44 -19.73 -18.63 8.71
C PRO A 44 -18.55 -19.36 8.08
N TYR A 45 -18.64 -20.68 7.98
CA TYR A 45 -17.57 -21.52 7.46
C TYR A 45 -18.11 -22.55 6.47
N ASN A 46 -17.24 -23.02 5.59
CA ASN A 46 -17.54 -24.14 4.72
C ASN A 46 -17.02 -25.43 5.38
N ALA A 47 -17.93 -26.35 5.73
CA ALA A 47 -17.58 -27.59 6.44
C ALA A 47 -16.59 -28.47 5.67
N TYR A 48 -16.73 -28.55 4.35
CA TYR A 48 -15.80 -29.31 3.50
C TYR A 48 -14.39 -28.73 3.56
N ASN A 49 -14.26 -27.41 3.46
CA ASN A 49 -12.94 -26.76 3.50
C ASN A 49 -12.31 -26.82 4.89
N LEU A 50 -13.11 -26.65 5.94
CA LEU A 50 -12.64 -26.81 7.32
C LEU A 50 -12.08 -28.22 7.54
N ALA A 51 -12.80 -29.25 7.10
CA ALA A 51 -12.34 -30.64 7.21
C ALA A 51 -11.12 -30.93 6.32
N LYS A 52 -11.09 -30.42 5.09
CA LYS A 52 -10.02 -30.68 4.13
C LYS A 52 -8.68 -30.05 4.51
N TYR A 53 -8.71 -28.81 5.02
CA TYR A 53 -7.49 -28.03 5.31
C TYR A 53 -7.19 -27.88 6.79
N ASN A 54 -8.06 -28.43 7.67
CA ASN A 54 -7.96 -28.31 9.12
C ASN A 54 -7.82 -26.84 9.59
N CYS A 55 -8.44 -25.90 8.88
CA CYS A 55 -8.39 -24.48 9.19
C CYS A 55 -9.67 -23.75 8.76
N HIS A 56 -9.98 -22.64 9.43
CA HIS A 56 -11.12 -21.80 9.07
C HIS A 56 -10.76 -20.95 7.85
N ILE A 57 -11.43 -21.21 6.72
CA ILE A 57 -11.24 -20.48 5.46
C ILE A 57 -12.48 -19.64 5.19
N ASN A 58 -12.30 -18.32 5.16
CA ASN A 58 -13.33 -17.37 4.77
C ASN A 58 -13.36 -17.22 3.24
N PHE A 59 -14.53 -17.39 2.62
CA PHE A 59 -14.74 -17.12 1.19
C PHE A 59 -15.57 -15.86 1.03
N GLU A 60 -15.00 -14.86 0.35
CA GLU A 60 -15.70 -13.62 0.06
C GLU A 60 -16.03 -13.50 -1.43
N VAL A 61 -17.31 -13.29 -1.74
CA VAL A 61 -17.74 -12.99 -3.11
C VAL A 61 -17.62 -11.50 -3.35
N ILE A 62 -16.75 -11.14 -4.29
CA ILE A 62 -16.42 -9.75 -4.60
C ILE A 62 -17.32 -9.24 -5.73
N GLY A 63 -18.20 -8.29 -5.41
CA GLY A 63 -19.10 -7.65 -6.39
C GLY A 63 -18.85 -6.16 -6.62
N SER A 64 -17.84 -5.56 -5.99
CA SER A 64 -17.61 -4.11 -6.03
C SER A 64 -16.15 -3.74 -6.31
N ILE A 65 -15.97 -2.66 -7.09
CA ILE A 65 -14.66 -2.04 -7.33
C ILE A 65 -13.99 -1.62 -6.01
N LYS A 66 -14.76 -1.24 -4.98
CA LYS A 66 -14.20 -0.88 -3.65
C LYS A 66 -13.50 -2.07 -3.00
N THR A 67 -14.08 -3.25 -3.11
CA THR A 67 -13.50 -4.49 -2.58
C THR A 67 -12.31 -4.94 -3.43
N MET A 68 -12.33 -4.75 -4.75
CA MET A 68 -11.14 -4.96 -5.60
C MET A 68 -9.99 -4.03 -5.21
N LYS A 69 -10.26 -2.74 -4.98
CA LYS A 69 -9.25 -1.79 -4.46
C LYS A 69 -8.72 -2.22 -3.10
N TYR A 70 -9.60 -2.76 -2.24
CA TYR A 70 -9.21 -3.29 -0.94
C TYR A 70 -8.30 -4.51 -1.08
N LEU A 71 -8.67 -5.52 -1.87
CA LEU A 71 -7.83 -6.70 -2.13
C LEU A 71 -6.47 -6.30 -2.74
N HIS A 72 -6.50 -5.43 -3.75
CA HIS A 72 -5.29 -4.90 -4.36
C HIS A 72 -4.43 -4.19 -3.31
N LYS A 73 -5.03 -3.38 -2.43
CA LYS A 73 -4.33 -2.80 -1.29
C LYS A 73 -3.63 -3.90 -0.48
N TYR A 74 -4.25 -5.01 -0.09
CA TYR A 74 -3.54 -6.03 0.70
C TYR A 74 -2.49 -6.84 -0.08
N LEU A 75 -2.68 -7.01 -1.39
CA LEU A 75 -1.68 -7.66 -2.25
C LEU A 75 -0.45 -6.77 -2.51
N VAL A 76 -0.67 -5.46 -2.64
CA VAL A 76 0.39 -4.50 -3.01
C VAL A 76 0.84 -3.59 -1.86
N LYS A 77 0.13 -3.58 -0.73
CA LYS A 77 0.55 -2.88 0.48
C LYS A 77 1.94 -3.42 0.77
N GLY A 78 2.89 -2.49 0.84
CA GLY A 78 4.29 -2.78 0.96
C GLY A 78 4.54 -3.78 2.06
N PHE A 79 5.62 -4.52 1.90
CA PHE A 79 6.10 -5.46 2.88
C PHE A 79 6.27 -4.73 4.23
N ASP A 80 5.42 -5.05 5.20
CA ASP A 80 5.69 -4.67 6.58
C ASP A 80 7.03 -5.32 6.95
N SER A 81 7.96 -4.49 7.39
CA SER A 81 9.21 -4.95 7.96
C SER A 81 8.89 -5.86 9.15
N ILE A 82 9.44 -7.07 9.17
CA ILE A 82 9.31 -7.95 10.32
C ILE A 82 10.58 -7.81 11.14
N ARG A 83 10.41 -7.51 12.42
CA ARG A 83 11.50 -7.60 13.40
C ARG A 83 11.55 -9.03 13.92
N VAL A 84 12.62 -9.75 13.59
CA VAL A 84 12.87 -11.12 14.05
C VAL A 84 13.85 -11.04 15.22
N GLU A 85 13.47 -11.62 16.36
CA GLU A 85 14.40 -11.80 17.47
C GLU A 85 15.32 -13.00 17.16
N VAL A 86 16.63 -12.78 17.21
CA VAL A 86 17.64 -13.83 17.00
C VAL A 86 18.23 -14.16 18.36
N ASP A 87 18.21 -15.45 18.72
CA ASP A 87 18.83 -15.92 19.96
C ASP A 87 20.35 -15.85 19.82
N ALA A 88 20.95 -14.81 20.40
CA ALA A 88 22.37 -14.49 20.32
C ALA A 88 23.09 -14.78 21.65
N GLY A 89 22.70 -15.83 22.38
CA GLY A 89 23.42 -16.26 23.59
C GLY A 89 23.52 -15.18 24.70
N ASN A 90 24.44 -15.37 25.65
CA ASN A 90 24.53 -14.57 26.88
C ASN A 90 25.17 -13.17 26.72
N GLU A 91 25.62 -12.77 25.53
CA GLU A 91 26.16 -11.42 25.31
C GLU A 91 25.05 -10.47 24.83
N LEU A 92 24.55 -9.68 25.78
CA LEU A 92 23.46 -8.73 25.60
C LEU A 92 23.92 -7.50 24.77
N ASN A 93 23.81 -7.58 23.45
CA ASN A 93 23.79 -6.41 22.58
C ASN A 93 22.40 -6.24 21.95
N GLU A 94 21.67 -5.21 22.39
CA GLU A 94 20.30 -4.91 21.93
C GLU A 94 20.20 -4.70 20.41
N MET A 95 21.25 -4.13 19.79
CA MET A 95 21.28 -3.92 18.34
C MET A 95 21.45 -5.23 17.55
N GLN A 96 22.10 -6.24 18.12
CA GLN A 96 22.31 -7.54 17.47
C GLN A 96 21.15 -8.52 17.71
N ARG A 97 20.29 -8.22 18.69
CA ARG A 97 19.16 -9.08 19.08
C ARG A 97 18.01 -9.09 18.06
N TYR A 98 17.90 -8.05 17.24
CA TYR A 98 16.76 -7.88 16.35
C TYR A 98 17.21 -7.70 14.90
N LEU A 99 16.84 -8.66 14.05
CA LEU A 99 17.02 -8.54 12.61
C LEU A 99 15.78 -7.87 12.00
N ASN A 100 15.98 -6.72 11.37
CA ASN A 100 14.93 -6.07 10.60
C ASN A 100 14.88 -6.69 9.19
N CYS A 101 13.90 -7.55 8.95
CA CYS A 101 13.75 -8.26 7.69
C CYS A 101 12.64 -7.67 6.83
N ARG A 102 12.82 -7.74 5.51
CA ARG A 102 11.72 -7.49 4.57
C ARG A 102 10.92 -8.79 4.39
N TYR A 103 9.67 -8.81 4.85
CA TYR A 103 8.77 -9.93 4.60
C TYR A 103 8.52 -10.08 3.10
N VAL A 104 8.41 -11.30 2.58
CA VAL A 104 7.86 -11.58 1.25
C VAL A 104 6.76 -12.60 1.41
N SER A 105 5.53 -12.28 0.97
CA SER A 105 4.41 -13.22 1.06
C SER A 105 4.66 -14.47 0.23
N LEU A 106 4.12 -15.61 0.68
CA LEU A 106 4.27 -16.91 0.01
C LEU A 106 3.92 -16.86 -1.49
N ILE A 107 2.83 -16.16 -1.81
CA ILE A 107 2.36 -15.99 -3.20
C ILE A 107 3.39 -15.21 -4.02
N LYS A 108 3.94 -14.12 -3.46
CA LYS A 108 4.93 -13.29 -4.16
C LYS A 108 6.28 -14.00 -4.30
N ALA A 109 6.66 -14.81 -3.32
CA ALA A 109 7.85 -15.67 -3.39
C ALA A 109 7.70 -16.73 -4.50
N ALA A 110 6.56 -17.42 -4.57
CA ALA A 110 6.28 -18.37 -5.64
C ALA A 110 6.28 -17.69 -7.02
N TRP A 111 5.64 -16.53 -7.15
CA TRP A 111 5.63 -15.76 -8.41
C TRP A 111 7.04 -15.38 -8.89
N ARG A 112 7.91 -15.00 -7.95
CA ARG A 112 9.33 -14.70 -8.22
C ARG A 112 10.12 -15.95 -8.60
N LEU A 113 9.91 -17.05 -7.88
CA LEU A 113 10.59 -18.33 -8.12
C LEU A 113 10.26 -18.89 -9.51
N PHE A 114 9.04 -18.71 -9.97
CA PHE A 114 8.61 -19.09 -11.32
C PHE A 114 8.88 -18.02 -12.39
N GLU A 115 9.61 -16.95 -12.05
CA GLU A 115 9.98 -15.86 -12.97
C GLU A 115 8.78 -15.19 -13.68
N PHE A 116 7.60 -15.23 -13.05
CA PHE A 116 6.43 -14.57 -13.61
C PHE A 116 6.53 -13.05 -13.48
N LYS A 117 6.08 -12.34 -14.52
CA LYS A 117 6.00 -10.88 -14.54
C LYS A 117 5.11 -10.41 -13.37
N MET A 118 5.70 -9.77 -12.37
CA MET A 118 5.01 -9.35 -11.14
C MET A 118 4.06 -8.16 -11.35
N PHE A 119 4.42 -7.26 -12.26
CA PHE A 119 3.61 -6.09 -12.60
C PHE A 119 3.87 -5.73 -14.05
N ASP A 120 2.83 -5.24 -14.71
CA ASP A 120 2.96 -4.52 -15.96
C ASP A 120 2.60 -3.07 -15.72
N ARG A 121 3.38 -2.14 -16.27
CA ARG A 121 3.10 -0.71 -16.17
C ARG A 121 2.90 -0.21 -17.58
N SER A 122 1.67 0.17 -17.91
CA SER A 122 1.35 0.70 -19.23
C SER A 122 1.92 2.11 -19.44
N HIS A 123 2.12 2.87 -18.37
CA HIS A 123 2.59 4.27 -18.43
C HIS A 123 3.51 4.58 -17.26
N THR A 124 4.43 5.53 -17.48
CA THR A 124 5.28 6.09 -16.42
C THR A 124 4.44 7.00 -15.52
N VAL A 125 4.57 6.82 -14.20
CA VAL A 125 3.91 7.68 -13.22
C VAL A 125 4.97 8.55 -12.56
N THR A 126 4.85 9.86 -12.74
CA THR A 126 5.76 10.84 -12.13
C THR A 126 5.07 11.50 -10.94
N LEU A 127 5.70 11.41 -9.76
CA LEU A 127 5.24 12.15 -8.59
C LEU A 127 5.56 13.64 -8.77
N LEU A 128 4.54 14.47 -8.56
CA LEU A 128 4.61 15.93 -8.55
C LEU A 128 4.32 16.43 -7.13
N PRO A 129 5.37 16.66 -6.31
CA PRO A 129 5.21 17.12 -4.95
C PRO A 129 4.57 18.51 -4.91
N VAL A 130 3.72 18.74 -3.91
CA VAL A 130 3.16 20.07 -3.60
C VAL A 130 3.46 20.38 -2.15
N HIS A 131 4.02 21.56 -1.90
CA HIS A 131 4.42 22.00 -0.57
C HIS A 131 4.29 23.52 -0.42
N LEU A 132 4.35 24.01 0.81
CA LEU A 132 4.41 25.44 1.11
C LEU A 132 5.86 25.95 1.02
N PRO A 133 6.08 27.27 0.89
CA PRO A 133 7.42 27.85 0.93
C PRO A 133 8.16 27.47 2.22
N GLY A 134 9.35 26.88 2.10
CA GLY A 134 10.15 26.42 3.23
C GLY A 134 9.71 25.11 3.89
N PHE A 135 8.60 24.50 3.46
CA PHE A 135 8.08 23.24 4.01
C PHE A 135 8.21 22.08 3.00
N ARG A 136 9.37 21.98 2.35
CA ARG A 136 9.65 20.92 1.39
C ARG A 136 10.34 19.74 2.06
N ASP A 137 9.98 18.54 1.65
CA ASP A 137 10.61 17.31 2.11
C ASP A 137 11.94 17.09 1.38
N VAL A 138 12.98 16.74 2.15
CA VAL A 138 14.26 16.25 1.64
C VAL A 138 14.42 14.81 2.11
N PHE A 139 14.66 13.91 1.16
CA PHE A 139 14.91 12.50 1.45
C PHE A 139 16.42 12.26 1.42
N TYR A 140 16.95 11.63 2.46
CA TYR A 140 18.33 11.18 2.57
C TYR A 140 18.35 9.71 3.01
N ASP A 141 19.38 8.98 2.61
CA ASP A 141 19.64 7.61 3.06
C ASP A 141 20.58 7.61 4.27
N GLU A 142 20.66 6.49 4.99
CA GLU A 142 21.57 6.35 6.15
C GLU A 142 23.05 6.41 5.73
N GLN A 143 23.34 6.18 4.44
CA GLN A 143 24.68 6.23 3.87
C GLN A 143 25.06 7.62 3.33
N ASP A 144 24.12 8.55 3.26
CA ASP A 144 24.38 9.90 2.76
C ASP A 144 25.18 10.70 3.80
N ASP A 145 26.07 11.56 3.31
CA ASP A 145 26.78 12.49 4.18
C ASP A 145 25.78 13.51 4.76
N VAL A 146 25.72 13.57 6.09
CA VAL A 146 24.82 14.48 6.82
C VAL A 146 25.12 15.94 6.46
N ASP A 147 26.37 16.26 6.12
CA ASP A 147 26.79 17.61 5.72
C ASP A 147 26.34 17.96 4.28
N GLU A 148 25.96 16.97 3.46
CA GLU A 148 25.40 17.18 2.12
C GLU A 148 23.86 17.35 2.12
N VAL A 149 23.18 16.97 3.20
CA VAL A 149 21.72 17.12 3.33
C VAL A 149 21.27 18.60 3.22
N PRO A 150 21.96 19.58 3.83
CA PRO A 150 21.68 20.99 3.61
C PRO A 150 21.93 21.45 2.17
N ALA A 151 22.92 20.89 1.46
CA ALA A 151 23.17 21.24 0.06
C ALA A 151 22.05 20.77 -0.88
N ALA A 152 21.29 19.75 -0.50
CA ALA A 152 20.04 19.41 -1.20
C ALA A 152 18.99 20.53 -1.09
N LEU A 153 19.08 21.39 -0.06
CA LEU A 153 18.23 22.55 0.10
C LEU A 153 18.55 23.70 -0.87
N ASP A 154 19.71 23.68 -1.54
CA ASP A 154 20.08 24.71 -2.51
C ASP A 154 19.45 24.49 -3.89
N LYS A 155 19.07 23.25 -4.21
CA LYS A 155 18.45 22.89 -5.50
C LYS A 155 16.94 23.15 -5.45
N PRO A 156 16.32 23.79 -6.44
CA PRO A 156 14.87 24.01 -6.45
C PRO A 156 14.10 22.68 -6.52
N SER A 157 12.98 22.61 -5.82
CA SER A 157 12.07 21.45 -5.89
C SER A 157 11.34 21.43 -7.23
N LYS A 158 10.75 20.29 -7.63
CA LYS A 158 9.95 20.22 -8.88
C LYS A 158 8.86 21.29 -8.99
N LEU A 159 8.27 21.69 -7.86
CA LEU A 159 7.24 22.73 -7.81
C LEU A 159 7.84 24.13 -7.98
N GLU A 160 8.94 24.40 -7.30
CA GLU A 160 9.67 25.68 -7.41
C GLU A 160 10.20 25.86 -8.83
N THR A 161 10.76 24.79 -9.40
CA THR A 161 11.22 24.79 -10.79
C THR A 161 10.08 25.01 -11.79
N PHE A 162 8.88 24.51 -11.51
CA PHE A 162 7.70 24.80 -12.34
C PHE A 162 7.36 26.30 -12.35
N PHE A 163 7.45 26.97 -11.21
CA PHE A 163 7.21 28.42 -11.16
C PHE A 163 8.30 29.22 -11.90
N ILE A 164 9.56 28.81 -11.79
CA ILE A 164 10.67 29.38 -12.56
C ILE A 164 10.42 29.22 -14.06
N LEU A 165 10.10 28.00 -14.50
CA LEU A 165 9.82 27.68 -15.91
C LEU A 165 8.67 28.53 -16.48
N LYS A 166 7.61 28.76 -15.69
CA LYS A 166 6.50 29.64 -16.09
C LYS A 166 6.90 31.10 -16.25
N ALA A 167 7.82 31.57 -15.43
CA ALA A 167 8.30 32.95 -15.53
C ALA A 167 9.14 33.14 -16.80
N GLU A 168 10.02 32.18 -17.10
CA GLU A 168 11.05 32.28 -18.13
C GLU A 168 10.58 31.87 -19.53
N SER A 169 9.74 30.83 -19.63
CA SER A 169 9.32 30.27 -20.92
C SER A 169 7.88 30.66 -21.27
N PRO A 170 7.65 31.40 -22.39
CA PRO A 170 6.30 31.71 -22.86
C PRO A 170 5.46 30.46 -23.12
N ASP A 171 6.07 29.39 -23.63
CA ASP A 171 5.41 28.12 -23.97
C ASP A 171 4.87 27.38 -22.74
N ALA A 172 5.47 27.60 -21.56
CA ALA A 172 5.07 26.95 -20.32
C ALA A 172 4.00 27.73 -19.53
N ARG A 173 3.71 28.99 -19.88
CA ARG A 173 2.81 29.86 -19.10
C ARG A 173 1.39 29.32 -18.98
N ASP A 174 0.91 28.65 -20.02
CA ASP A 174 -0.45 28.11 -20.06
C ASP A 174 -0.54 26.67 -19.53
N LEU A 175 0.59 26.01 -19.28
CA LEU A 175 0.61 24.64 -18.80
C LEU A 175 0.28 24.55 -17.31
N LEU A 176 -0.51 23.56 -16.92
CA LEU A 176 -0.72 23.21 -15.52
C LEU A 176 0.45 22.35 -15.02
N TYR A 177 0.70 22.38 -13.71
CA TYR A 177 1.78 21.59 -13.11
C TYR A 177 1.70 20.10 -13.47
N GLY A 178 0.48 19.54 -13.52
CA GLY A 178 0.23 18.15 -13.94
C GLY A 178 0.58 17.82 -15.39
N GLN A 179 0.63 18.82 -16.27
CA GLN A 179 0.90 18.67 -17.70
C GLN A 179 2.39 18.82 -18.01
N ILE A 180 3.19 19.40 -17.10
CA ILE A 180 4.63 19.62 -17.32
C ILE A 180 5.36 18.33 -17.74
N PRO A 181 5.13 17.15 -17.11
CA PRO A 181 5.81 15.92 -17.53
C PRO A 181 5.50 15.45 -18.96
N GLU A 182 4.45 15.97 -19.61
CA GLU A 182 4.11 15.63 -20.99
C GLU A 182 4.96 16.39 -22.01
N TYR A 183 5.51 17.55 -21.62
CA TYR A 183 6.22 18.47 -22.52
C TYR A 183 7.67 18.75 -22.10
N TYR A 184 7.99 18.56 -20.81
CA TYR A 184 9.27 18.90 -20.19
C TYR A 184 9.80 17.75 -19.33
N ILE A 185 11.12 17.60 -19.29
CA ILE A 185 11.84 16.59 -18.49
C ILE A 185 12.68 17.31 -17.44
N TRP A 186 12.67 16.84 -16.18
CA TRP A 186 13.56 17.33 -15.14
C TRP A 186 14.92 16.64 -15.23
N ASN A 187 15.98 17.39 -15.57
CA ASN A 187 17.35 16.89 -15.52
C ASN A 187 17.99 17.21 -14.16
N ALA A 188 18.44 16.18 -13.43
CA ALA A 188 19.21 16.31 -12.17
C ALA A 188 18.66 17.29 -11.11
N GLY A 189 17.34 17.48 -11.03
CA GLY A 189 16.71 18.38 -10.05
C GLY A 189 16.81 19.88 -10.38
N VAL A 190 17.20 20.26 -11.59
CA VAL A 190 17.25 21.65 -12.05
C VAL A 190 16.63 21.73 -13.46
N LEU A 191 15.55 22.51 -13.62
CA LEU A 191 15.18 23.05 -14.93
C LEU A 191 15.81 24.44 -14.96
N ASP A 192 16.97 24.53 -15.58
CA ASP A 192 17.47 25.79 -16.11
C ASP A 192 17.18 25.72 -17.61
N GLY A 193 16.88 26.85 -18.25
CA GLY A 193 16.46 26.96 -19.66
C GLY A 193 17.44 26.39 -20.70
N THR A 194 18.56 25.81 -20.25
CA THR A 194 19.60 25.12 -21.02
C THR A 194 19.48 23.59 -21.00
N ASN A 195 18.75 23.00 -20.05
CA ASN A 195 18.61 21.55 -19.87
C ASN A 195 17.19 21.05 -20.14
N VAL A 196 16.50 21.70 -21.08
CA VAL A 196 15.18 21.29 -21.56
C VAL A 196 15.33 20.78 -22.99
N GLU A 197 15.56 19.48 -23.14
CA GLU A 197 15.29 18.87 -24.44
C GLU A 197 13.78 18.61 -24.53
N ARG A 198 13.16 19.18 -25.57
CA ARG A 198 11.82 18.74 -25.98
C ARG A 198 11.93 17.25 -26.29
N PRO A 199 10.99 16.39 -25.87
CA PRO A 199 10.99 15.01 -26.31
C PRO A 199 10.94 15.02 -27.85
N VAL A 200 12.03 14.61 -28.49
CA VAL A 200 12.06 14.35 -29.92
C VAL A 200 11.11 13.17 -30.10
N ARG A 201 9.97 13.42 -30.73
CA ARG A 201 9.07 12.37 -31.21
C ARG A 201 9.72 11.58 -32.33
#